data_AF-A0A537FRE4-F1
#
_entry.id   AF-A0A537FRE4-F1
#
_cell.length_a   1.000
_cell.length_b   1.000
_cell.length_c   1.000
_cell.angle_alpha   90.00
_cell.angle_beta   90.00
_cell.angle_gamma   90.00
#
_symmetry.space_group_name_H-M   'P 1'
#
loop_
_entity.id
_entity.type
_entity.pdbx_description
1 polymer ?
#
loop_
_entity_poly.entity_id
_entity_poly.type
_entity_poly.pdbx_seq_one_letter_code
_entity_poly.pdbx_strand_id
1 'polypeptide(L)'
;MKMDALVIGIDSASPYLIQKWIDKLPNIRSFYEVGSHGILKSIVPPESVPAWQCFATGMNPAKIGVYGFLYIGRDRKLKSGRTTPELGCFWDICSKQGMKVDIFNFPGTYPPYPINGFMVSGFPVPHGKTWTYPEALMKRIDSAVGGYEIDVPLSKPSDMKGGEEAHLDQVQRLHDKCLQTAKLLIEWYDPDIFAMTFQGLDLVQHDLWQYMDRPDSPYSNALRDWYINIDNAVGELRKLVGPETNVLLLSDHGSMPCSSALYVNRLLELKGLLTLTGPVKQKGEVYTRLRKWVLKKFSPRTLATLYKLTPEFISHKLTYAAAIERTLQGLIDNIDWNKTLAFSTGGHQAHVYLNYDLMEKQRENDIASTLGKRRSRSTQGWARRSCGTLTHTSLLFILVTGSGRRWDQESSVAST
;
A
#
# COMPACT_ATOMS: atom_id res chain seq x y z
N MET A 1 9.92 -28.59 10.45
CA MET A 1 9.24 -28.20 9.20
C MET A 1 10.31 -27.92 8.16
N LYS A 2 10.16 -28.39 6.91
CA LYS A 2 11.12 -28.10 5.84
C LYS A 2 10.51 -27.01 4.95
N MET A 3 10.82 -25.75 5.28
CA MET A 3 10.43 -24.58 4.50
C MET A 3 11.71 -23.97 3.90
N ASP A 4 11.71 -23.67 2.60
CA ASP A 4 12.85 -23.07 1.92
C ASP A 4 12.93 -21.56 2.18
N ALA A 5 11.77 -20.88 2.18
CA ALA A 5 11.70 -19.44 2.43
C ALA A 5 10.45 -19.00 3.22
N LEU A 6 10.67 -18.13 4.20
CA LEU A 6 9.64 -17.39 4.92
C LEU A 6 9.79 -15.90 4.59
N VAL A 7 8.80 -15.32 3.93
CA VAL A 7 8.76 -13.90 3.57
C VAL A 7 7.77 -13.18 4.48
N ILE A 8 8.25 -12.19 5.23
CA ILE A 8 7.46 -11.37 6.13
C ILE A 8 7.57 -9.92 5.67
N GLY A 9 6.46 -9.38 5.18
CA GLY A 9 6.28 -7.96 4.92
C GLY A 9 5.76 -7.24 6.16
N ILE A 10 6.32 -6.08 6.49
CA ILE A 10 5.77 -5.16 7.49
C ILE A 10 5.40 -3.88 6.75
N ASP A 11 4.10 -3.62 6.60
CA ASP A 11 3.60 -2.44 5.90
C ASP A 11 4.10 -1.16 6.58
N SER A 12 4.72 -0.30 5.78
CA SER A 12 5.26 0.99 6.18
C SER A 12 6.30 1.00 7.31
N ALA A 13 7.08 -0.07 7.47
CA ALA A 13 8.16 -0.11 8.44
C ALA A 13 9.28 0.90 8.09
N SER A 14 9.43 1.93 8.92
CA SER A 14 10.44 2.98 8.72
C SER A 14 11.82 2.49 9.17
N PRO A 15 12.83 2.45 8.28
CA PRO A 15 14.19 2.05 8.68
C PRO A 15 14.78 2.99 9.73
N TYR A 16 14.37 4.26 9.74
CA TYR A 16 14.77 5.22 10.77
C TYR A 16 14.23 4.83 12.16
N LEU A 17 12.96 4.42 12.26
CA LEU A 17 12.37 4.01 13.53
C LEU A 17 12.87 2.65 14.00
N ILE A 18 13.09 1.70 13.08
CA ILE A 18 13.76 0.43 13.40
C ILE A 18 15.12 0.72 14.02
N GLN A 19 15.95 1.55 13.37
CA GLN A 19 17.28 1.88 13.89
C GLN A 19 17.20 2.61 15.23
N LYS A 20 16.24 3.55 15.40
CA LYS A 20 16.01 4.29 16.65
C LYS A 20 15.68 3.36 17.82
N TRP A 21 15.00 2.25 17.57
CA TRP A 21 14.53 1.34 18.61
C TRP A 21 15.17 -0.05 18.55
N ILE A 22 16.25 -0.24 17.79
CA ILE A 22 16.86 -1.55 17.54
C ILE A 22 17.20 -2.31 18.84
N ASP A 23 17.47 -1.59 19.92
CA ASP A 23 17.74 -2.17 21.24
C ASP A 23 16.54 -2.80 21.94
N LYS A 24 15.34 -2.51 21.45
CA LYS A 24 14.06 -3.05 21.91
C LYS A 24 13.47 -4.04 20.92
N LEU A 25 14.16 -4.32 19.81
CA LEU A 25 13.70 -5.17 18.71
C LEU A 25 14.66 -6.36 18.52
N PRO A 26 14.79 -7.26 19.51
CA PRO A 26 15.80 -8.32 19.49
C PRO A 26 15.64 -9.27 18.29
N ASN A 27 14.41 -9.55 17.83
CA ASN A 27 14.20 -10.45 16.70
C ASN A 27 14.65 -9.81 15.40
N ILE A 28 14.27 -8.55 15.15
CA ILE A 28 14.68 -7.76 13.99
C ILE A 28 16.18 -7.49 14.03
N ARG A 29 16.73 -7.11 15.20
CA ARG A 29 18.17 -6.89 15.40
C ARG A 29 18.98 -8.11 14.97
N SER A 30 18.53 -9.32 15.30
CA SER A 30 19.28 -10.53 14.92
C SER A 30 19.50 -10.65 13.41
N PHE A 31 18.60 -10.14 12.56
CA PHE A 31 18.82 -10.13 11.12
C PHE A 31 19.94 -9.17 10.68
N TYR A 32 20.14 -8.06 11.39
CA TYR A 32 21.29 -7.17 11.15
C TYR A 32 22.61 -7.84 11.53
N GLU A 33 22.59 -8.69 12.57
CA GLU A 33 23.80 -9.32 13.11
C GLU A 33 24.25 -10.53 12.29
N VAL A 34 23.31 -11.34 11.79
CA VAL A 34 23.61 -12.63 11.13
C VAL A 34 23.26 -12.68 9.65
N GLY A 35 22.58 -11.65 9.14
CA GLY A 35 22.05 -11.61 7.78
C GLY A 35 22.69 -10.56 6.88
N SER A 36 22.22 -10.52 5.64
CA SER A 36 22.45 -9.40 4.71
C SER A 36 21.35 -8.37 4.88
N HIS A 37 21.72 -7.10 4.95
CA HIS A 37 20.78 -6.03 5.19
C HIS A 37 21.07 -4.77 4.39
N GLY A 38 20.02 -4.02 4.04
CA GLY A 38 20.19 -2.79 3.27
C GLY A 38 18.93 -1.98 3.12
N ILE A 39 19.09 -0.66 3.07
CA ILE A 39 18.00 0.25 2.76
C ILE A 39 17.84 0.31 1.23
N LEU A 40 16.70 -0.12 0.73
CA LEU A 40 16.35 -0.13 -0.69
C LEU A 40 15.47 1.05 -1.07
N LYS A 41 15.28 1.24 -2.37
CA LYS A 41 14.37 2.26 -2.88
C LYS A 41 12.98 1.67 -3.13
N SER A 42 11.93 2.24 -2.54
CA SER A 42 10.54 1.90 -2.92
C SER A 42 10.17 2.49 -4.29
N ILE A 43 8.96 2.18 -4.75
CA ILE A 43 8.38 2.72 -5.98
C ILE A 43 8.00 4.20 -5.83
N VAL A 44 7.61 4.83 -6.94
CA VAL A 44 7.13 6.21 -6.96
C VAL A 44 5.71 6.26 -7.54
N PRO A 45 4.71 6.74 -6.77
CA PRO A 45 4.79 7.05 -5.34
C PRO A 45 4.87 5.78 -4.47
N PRO A 46 5.41 5.88 -3.24
CA PRO A 46 5.52 4.77 -2.30
C PRO A 46 4.15 4.46 -1.68
N GLU A 47 3.41 3.52 -2.29
CA GLU A 47 2.06 3.13 -1.88
C GLU A 47 1.97 1.60 -1.77
N SER A 48 1.29 1.07 -0.75
CA SER A 48 1.34 -0.35 -0.40
C SER A 48 0.94 -1.29 -1.52
N VAL A 49 -0.25 -1.13 -2.12
CA VAL A 49 -0.74 -2.01 -3.19
C VAL A 49 0.24 -2.07 -4.38
N PRO A 50 0.58 -0.96 -5.05
CA PRO A 50 1.53 -1.04 -6.17
C PRO A 50 2.93 -1.49 -5.72
N ALA A 51 3.39 -1.16 -4.51
CA ALA A 51 4.71 -1.56 -4.02
C ALA A 51 4.81 -3.07 -3.80
N TRP A 52 3.85 -3.68 -3.11
CA TRP A 52 3.79 -5.13 -2.92
C TRP A 52 3.64 -5.89 -4.24
N GLN A 53 2.92 -5.32 -5.20
CA GLN A 53 2.78 -5.93 -6.53
C GLN A 53 4.03 -5.77 -7.40
N CYS A 54 4.79 -4.69 -7.23
CA CYS A 54 6.12 -4.55 -7.83
C CYS A 54 7.12 -5.53 -7.22
N PHE A 55 7.08 -5.72 -5.88
CA PHE A 55 7.84 -6.76 -5.21
C PHE A 55 7.52 -8.16 -5.76
N ALA A 56 6.22 -8.47 -5.90
CA ALA A 56 5.77 -9.77 -6.37
C ALA A 56 6.24 -10.09 -7.79
N THR A 57 6.32 -9.10 -8.67
CA THR A 57 6.59 -9.27 -10.10
C THR A 57 8.01 -8.93 -10.53
N GLY A 58 8.78 -8.21 -9.70
CA GLY A 58 10.06 -7.62 -10.11
C GLY A 58 9.91 -6.50 -11.15
N MET A 59 8.71 -5.97 -11.35
CA MET A 59 8.39 -4.92 -12.34
C MET A 59 8.07 -3.59 -11.66
N ASN A 60 8.18 -2.48 -12.39
CA ASN A 60 7.79 -1.16 -11.89
C ASN A 60 6.29 -0.87 -12.11
N PRO A 61 5.70 0.13 -11.45
CA PRO A 61 4.26 0.43 -11.55
C PRO A 61 3.75 0.60 -12.99
N ALA A 62 4.57 1.18 -13.88
CA ALA A 62 4.19 1.40 -15.26
C ALA A 62 4.14 0.11 -16.09
N LYS A 63 4.98 -0.89 -15.78
CA LYS A 63 4.95 -2.19 -16.45
C LYS A 63 3.75 -3.03 -16.01
N ILE A 64 3.39 -2.99 -14.73
CA ILE A 64 2.23 -3.74 -14.20
C ILE A 64 0.89 -3.02 -14.42
N GLY A 65 0.91 -1.72 -14.73
CA GLY A 65 -0.29 -0.91 -14.93
C GLY A 65 -1.08 -0.64 -13.63
N VAL A 66 -0.42 -0.78 -12.47
CA VAL A 66 -0.99 -0.57 -11.13
C VAL A 66 -0.32 0.65 -10.53
N TYR A 67 -1.07 1.74 -10.40
CA TYR A 67 -0.53 3.01 -9.93
C TYR A 67 -0.97 3.36 -8.51
N GLY A 68 -2.01 2.73 -7.99
CA GLY A 68 -2.56 2.97 -6.65
C GLY A 68 -3.82 2.14 -6.43
N PHE A 69 -4.44 2.31 -5.26
CA PHE A 69 -5.68 1.61 -4.90
C PHE A 69 -6.81 1.84 -5.91
N LEU A 70 -7.05 3.12 -6.23
CA LEU A 70 -7.93 3.59 -7.28
C LEU A 70 -7.14 4.54 -8.17
N TYR A 71 -7.35 4.46 -9.48
CA TYR A 71 -6.75 5.37 -10.44
C TYR A 71 -7.75 5.73 -11.52
N ILE A 72 -7.48 6.83 -12.24
CA ILE A 72 -8.32 7.29 -13.34
C ILE A 72 -7.72 6.80 -14.64
N GLY A 73 -8.45 5.94 -15.35
CA GLY A 73 -8.05 5.44 -16.66
C GLY A 73 -8.09 6.53 -17.74
N ARG A 74 -7.46 6.26 -18.89
CA ARG A 74 -7.52 7.16 -20.08
C ARG A 74 -8.95 7.39 -20.57
N ASP A 75 -9.84 6.44 -20.32
CA ASP A 75 -11.29 6.52 -20.55
C ASP A 75 -12.04 7.37 -19.51
N ARG A 76 -11.31 8.02 -18.59
CA ARG A 76 -11.83 8.90 -17.53
C ARG A 76 -12.75 8.17 -16.54
N LYS A 77 -12.53 6.86 -16.38
CA LYS A 77 -13.26 6.02 -15.41
C LYS A 77 -12.35 5.64 -14.25
N LEU A 78 -12.94 5.51 -13.06
CA LEU A 78 -12.24 4.93 -11.93
C LEU A 78 -11.98 3.45 -12.16
N LYS A 79 -10.77 3.02 -11.84
CA LYS A 79 -10.29 1.65 -11.93
C LYS A 79 -9.60 1.28 -10.63
N SER A 80 -9.72 0.02 -10.22
CA SER A 80 -9.01 -0.52 -9.06
C SER A 80 -7.69 -1.14 -9.51
N GLY A 81 -6.62 -0.83 -8.79
CA GLY A 81 -5.33 -1.49 -8.98
C GLY A 81 -5.36 -2.92 -8.46
N ARG A 82 -4.96 -3.89 -9.29
CA ARG A 82 -4.80 -5.31 -8.89
C ARG A 82 -3.76 -5.98 -9.76
N THR A 83 -3.19 -7.07 -9.28
CA THR A 83 -2.48 -8.01 -10.16
C THR A 83 -3.38 -9.12 -10.65
N THR A 84 -2.95 -9.71 -11.75
CA THR A 84 -3.58 -10.85 -12.37
C THR A 84 -2.48 -11.89 -12.64
N PRO A 85 -2.82 -13.20 -12.72
CA PRO A 85 -1.82 -14.26 -12.91
C PRO A 85 -0.94 -14.08 -14.15
N GLU A 86 -1.43 -13.35 -15.15
CA GLU A 86 -0.70 -13.08 -16.40
C GLU A 86 0.51 -12.17 -16.21
N LEU A 87 0.59 -11.42 -15.10
CA LEU A 87 1.74 -10.58 -14.77
C LEU A 87 2.95 -11.39 -14.30
N GLY A 88 2.77 -12.65 -13.89
CA GLY A 88 3.85 -13.57 -13.53
C GLY A 88 4.57 -13.19 -12.24
N CYS A 89 3.86 -13.19 -11.12
CA CYS A 89 4.47 -13.02 -9.81
C CYS A 89 5.41 -14.20 -9.48
N PHE A 90 6.35 -14.02 -8.55
CA PHE A 90 7.29 -15.08 -8.18
C PHE A 90 6.58 -16.36 -7.72
N TRP A 91 5.44 -16.24 -7.04
CA TRP A 91 4.63 -17.39 -6.63
C TRP A 91 3.99 -18.12 -7.80
N ASP A 92 3.65 -17.44 -8.90
CA ASP A 92 3.16 -18.09 -10.11
C ASP A 92 4.26 -18.95 -10.75
N ILE A 93 5.49 -18.43 -10.75
CA ILE A 93 6.67 -19.12 -11.25
C ILE A 93 6.96 -20.35 -10.39
N CYS A 94 7.04 -20.19 -9.06
CA CYS A 94 7.26 -21.28 -8.11
C CYS A 94 6.16 -22.35 -8.19
N SER A 95 4.90 -21.93 -8.24
CA SER A 95 3.76 -22.85 -8.38
C SER A 95 3.84 -23.66 -9.67
N LYS A 96 4.21 -23.05 -10.81
CA LYS A 96 4.37 -23.75 -12.09
C LYS A 96 5.52 -24.76 -12.08
N GLN A 97 6.53 -24.54 -11.23
CA GLN A 97 7.64 -25.46 -11.02
C GLN A 97 7.34 -26.56 -9.99
N GLY A 98 6.11 -26.61 -9.46
CA GLY A 98 5.68 -27.63 -8.51
C GLY A 98 6.04 -27.36 -7.04
N MET A 99 6.56 -26.18 -6.71
CA MET A 99 6.78 -25.77 -5.32
C MET A 99 5.46 -25.46 -4.64
N LYS A 100 5.31 -25.85 -3.37
CA LYS A 100 4.19 -25.45 -2.51
C LYS A 100 4.40 -24.01 -2.05
N VAL A 101 3.65 -23.08 -2.60
CA VAL A 101 3.75 -21.65 -2.31
C VAL A 101 2.43 -21.12 -1.78
N ASP A 102 2.51 -20.52 -0.59
CA ASP A 102 1.39 -20.02 0.17
C ASP A 102 1.48 -18.50 0.33
N ILE A 103 0.41 -17.80 -0.08
CA ILE A 103 0.34 -16.34 -0.06
C ILE A 103 -0.73 -15.89 0.91
N PHE A 104 -0.34 -15.08 1.89
CA PHE A 104 -1.22 -14.58 2.93
C PHE A 104 -1.19 -13.06 3.03
N ASN A 105 -2.33 -12.39 2.87
CA ASN A 105 -2.52 -10.97 3.11
C ASN A 105 -1.72 -9.98 2.23
N PHE A 106 -1.07 -10.43 1.16
CA PHE A 106 -0.39 -9.51 0.24
C PHE A 106 -1.37 -8.50 -0.38
N PRO A 107 -1.19 -7.18 -0.20
CA PRO A 107 -2.12 -6.19 -0.72
C PRO A 107 -2.23 -6.24 -2.24
N GLY A 108 -3.46 -6.17 -2.78
CA GLY A 108 -3.73 -6.21 -4.23
C GLY A 108 -3.87 -7.61 -4.85
N THR A 109 -4.01 -8.65 -4.03
CA THR A 109 -4.18 -10.05 -4.46
C THR A 109 -5.65 -10.50 -4.56
N TYR A 110 -6.60 -9.56 -4.58
CA TYR A 110 -8.02 -9.85 -4.85
C TYR A 110 -8.38 -9.65 -6.33
N PRO A 111 -9.16 -10.57 -6.95
CA PRO A 111 -9.67 -11.82 -6.38
C PRO A 111 -8.56 -12.89 -6.24
N PRO A 112 -8.68 -13.78 -5.24
CA PRO A 112 -7.73 -14.89 -5.09
C PRO A 112 -7.83 -15.82 -6.30
N TYR A 113 -6.73 -16.46 -6.66
CA TYR A 113 -6.67 -17.39 -7.80
C TYR A 113 -5.84 -18.64 -7.48
N PRO A 114 -5.97 -19.70 -8.31
CA PRO A 114 -5.28 -20.95 -8.07
C PRO A 114 -3.75 -20.85 -8.11
N ILE A 115 -3.10 -21.36 -7.07
CA ILE A 115 -1.66 -21.65 -7.00
C ILE A 115 -1.46 -23.03 -6.34
N ASN A 116 -0.26 -23.61 -6.44
CA ASN A 116 0.10 -24.85 -5.76
C ASN A 116 0.32 -24.59 -4.27
N GLY A 117 -0.77 -24.53 -3.51
CA GLY A 117 -0.81 -24.04 -2.14
C GLY A 117 -2.14 -23.34 -1.89
N PHE A 118 -2.12 -22.27 -1.10
CA PHE A 118 -3.28 -21.41 -0.90
C PHE A 118 -2.98 -19.93 -1.18
N MET A 119 -4.04 -19.19 -1.47
CA MET A 119 -4.01 -17.73 -1.49
C MET A 119 -5.10 -17.18 -0.58
N VAL A 120 -4.70 -16.38 0.41
CA VAL A 120 -5.59 -15.55 1.22
C VAL A 120 -5.31 -14.10 0.83
N SER A 121 -6.29 -13.45 0.20
CA SER A 121 -6.12 -12.11 -0.36
C SER A 121 -5.84 -11.06 0.72
N GLY A 122 -4.92 -10.15 0.44
CA GLY A 122 -4.75 -8.91 1.19
C GLY A 122 -5.69 -7.80 0.71
N PHE A 123 -5.70 -6.69 1.44
CA PHE A 123 -6.55 -5.55 1.11
C PHE A 123 -6.21 -4.95 -0.28
N PRO A 124 -7.18 -4.33 -0.98
CA PRO A 124 -8.61 -4.37 -0.70
C PRO A 124 -9.28 -5.71 -1.02
N VAL A 125 -10.27 -6.04 -0.19
CA VAL A 125 -11.24 -7.09 -0.50
C VAL A 125 -12.65 -6.49 -0.41
N PRO A 126 -13.48 -6.59 -1.47
CA PRO A 126 -14.87 -6.14 -1.39
C PRO A 126 -15.66 -6.94 -0.35
N HIS A 127 -16.56 -6.26 0.37
CA HIS A 127 -17.36 -6.86 1.43
C HIS A 127 -18.18 -8.06 0.92
N GLY A 128 -18.23 -9.14 1.69
CA GLY A 128 -19.06 -10.31 1.39
C GLY A 128 -18.58 -11.16 0.21
N LYS A 129 -17.37 -10.90 -0.32
CA LYS A 129 -16.78 -11.72 -1.39
C LYS A 129 -15.83 -12.77 -0.82
N THR A 130 -15.71 -13.89 -1.54
CA THR A 130 -14.72 -14.93 -1.24
C THR A 130 -13.31 -14.38 -1.44
N TRP A 131 -12.49 -14.52 -0.41
CA TRP A 131 -11.13 -13.97 -0.34
C TRP A 131 -10.04 -15.02 -0.16
N THR A 132 -10.40 -16.29 -0.33
CA THR A 132 -9.44 -17.40 -0.34
C THR A 132 -9.52 -18.23 -1.61
N TYR A 133 -8.37 -18.78 -1.99
CA TYR A 133 -8.26 -20.00 -2.78
C TYR A 133 -7.52 -21.06 -1.93
N PRO A 134 -8.03 -22.30 -1.84
CA PRO A 134 -9.36 -22.72 -2.30
C PRO A 134 -10.47 -22.06 -1.45
N GLU A 135 -11.66 -21.86 -2.02
CA GLU A 135 -12.78 -21.15 -1.35
C GLU A 135 -13.15 -21.74 0.03
N ALA A 136 -13.02 -23.06 0.20
CA ALA A 136 -13.30 -23.74 1.46
C ALA A 136 -12.39 -23.27 2.62
N LEU A 137 -11.21 -22.71 2.31
CA LEU A 137 -10.27 -22.22 3.31
C LEU A 137 -10.84 -21.05 4.11
N MET A 138 -11.63 -20.18 3.48
CA MET A 138 -12.29 -19.04 4.13
C MET A 138 -13.05 -19.46 5.39
N LYS A 139 -13.94 -20.45 5.29
CA LYS A 139 -14.73 -20.96 6.41
C LYS A 139 -13.86 -21.61 7.49
N ARG A 140 -12.79 -22.31 7.07
CA ARG A 140 -11.86 -22.96 7.99
C ARG A 140 -11.11 -21.93 8.83
N ILE A 141 -10.58 -20.88 8.19
CA ILE A 141 -9.92 -19.77 8.88
C ILE A 141 -10.92 -19.07 9.81
N ASP A 142 -12.10 -18.67 9.32
CA ASP A 142 -13.12 -18.00 10.12
C ASP A 142 -13.48 -18.79 11.38
N SER A 143 -13.65 -20.10 11.26
CA SER A 143 -13.98 -20.97 12.39
C SER A 143 -12.84 -21.04 13.41
N ALA A 144 -11.58 -21.01 12.96
CA ALA A 144 -10.43 -21.17 13.82
C ALA A 144 -10.08 -19.90 14.63
N VAL A 145 -10.39 -18.71 14.11
CA VAL A 145 -9.99 -17.42 14.74
C VAL A 145 -11.17 -16.52 15.09
N GLY A 146 -12.40 -17.05 15.07
CA GLY A 146 -13.60 -16.30 15.47
C GLY A 146 -14.00 -15.21 14.46
N GLY A 147 -13.94 -15.55 13.17
CA GLY A 147 -14.18 -14.67 12.03
C GLY A 147 -12.94 -13.85 11.71
N TYR A 148 -12.28 -14.14 10.59
CA TYR A 148 -11.09 -13.45 10.17
C TYR A 148 -11.39 -12.09 9.57
N GLU A 149 -10.41 -11.20 9.68
CA GLU A 149 -10.52 -9.81 9.26
C GLU A 149 -9.28 -9.47 8.44
N ILE A 150 -9.47 -9.34 7.12
CA ILE A 150 -8.41 -8.94 6.19
C ILE A 150 -8.06 -7.48 6.37
N ASP A 151 -9.07 -6.68 6.67
CA ASP A 151 -8.96 -5.25 6.91
C ASP A 151 -10.04 -4.86 7.93
N VAL A 152 -9.80 -3.79 8.66
CA VAL A 152 -10.78 -3.17 9.55
C VAL A 152 -11.26 -1.88 8.87
N PRO A 153 -12.56 -1.57 8.89
CA PRO A 153 -13.07 -0.31 8.35
C PRO A 153 -12.63 0.85 9.28
N LEU A 154 -11.36 1.21 9.21
CA LEU A 154 -10.78 2.20 10.09
C LEU A 154 -11.23 3.58 9.64
N SER A 155 -11.62 4.32 10.65
CA SER A 155 -11.86 5.74 10.55
C SER A 155 -10.81 6.39 11.43
N LYS A 156 -10.53 7.67 11.21
CA LYS A 156 -9.61 8.40 12.08
C LYS A 156 -10.08 8.27 13.52
N PRO A 157 -9.17 8.10 14.51
CA PRO A 157 -9.53 8.06 15.92
C PRO A 157 -10.47 9.21 16.34
N SER A 158 -10.23 10.41 15.81
CA SER A 158 -11.06 11.61 16.03
C SER A 158 -12.53 11.50 15.60
N ASP A 159 -12.84 10.57 14.68
CA ASP A 159 -14.20 10.28 14.24
C ASP A 159 -14.83 9.09 15.00
N MET A 160 -14.06 8.37 15.82
CA MET A 160 -14.50 7.15 16.51
C MET A 160 -14.92 7.40 17.96
N LYS A 161 -15.99 6.73 18.39
CA LYS A 161 -16.30 6.61 19.82
C LYS A 161 -15.19 5.82 20.52
N GLY A 162 -14.58 6.44 21.53
CA GLY A 162 -13.44 5.89 22.27
C GLY A 162 -12.07 6.30 21.71
N GLY A 163 -12.03 7.12 20.65
CA GLY A 163 -10.80 7.78 20.20
C GLY A 163 -9.67 6.82 19.84
N GLU A 164 -8.45 7.19 20.23
CA GLU A 164 -7.21 6.45 20.00
C GLU A 164 -7.21 5.08 20.67
N GLU A 165 -7.75 4.94 21.87
CA GLU A 165 -7.86 3.66 22.59
C GLU A 165 -8.69 2.66 21.78
N ALA A 166 -9.89 3.07 21.34
CA ALA A 166 -10.74 2.22 20.52
C ALA A 166 -10.12 1.88 19.16
N HIS A 167 -9.31 2.78 18.59
CA HIS A 167 -8.56 2.52 17.37
C HIS A 167 -7.46 1.47 17.60
N LEU A 168 -6.61 1.66 18.62
CA LEU A 168 -5.55 0.73 18.97
C LEU A 168 -6.08 -0.67 19.26
N ASP A 169 -7.20 -0.79 19.97
CA ASP A 169 -7.89 -2.07 20.22
C ASP A 169 -8.29 -2.80 18.92
N GLN A 170 -8.76 -2.05 17.91
CA GLN A 170 -9.12 -2.65 16.63
C GLN A 170 -7.89 -3.13 15.86
N VAL A 171 -6.81 -2.34 15.85
CA VAL A 171 -5.58 -2.70 15.16
C VAL A 171 -4.89 -3.88 15.87
N GLN A 172 -4.88 -3.91 17.20
CA GLN A 172 -4.37 -5.04 17.98
C GLN A 172 -5.14 -6.32 17.65
N ARG A 173 -6.47 -6.27 17.66
CA ARG A 173 -7.32 -7.42 17.31
C ARG A 173 -7.07 -7.92 15.88
N LEU A 174 -6.85 -7.02 14.92
CA LEU A 174 -6.49 -7.36 13.55
C LEU A 174 -5.12 -8.05 13.48
N HIS A 175 -4.12 -7.49 14.18
CA HIS A 175 -2.77 -8.02 14.27
C HIS A 175 -2.75 -9.43 14.89
N ASP A 176 -3.43 -9.62 16.02
CA ASP A 176 -3.51 -10.90 16.72
C ASP A 176 -4.14 -11.98 15.85
N LYS A 177 -5.26 -11.67 15.18
CA LYS A 177 -5.91 -12.59 14.23
C LYS A 177 -5.00 -12.91 13.06
N CYS A 178 -4.26 -11.93 12.53
CA CYS A 178 -3.28 -12.13 11.47
C CYS A 178 -2.18 -13.11 11.90
N LEU A 179 -1.53 -12.86 13.04
CA LEU A 179 -0.47 -13.73 13.57
C LEU A 179 -1.00 -15.14 13.87
N GLN A 180 -2.14 -15.25 14.56
CA GLN A 180 -2.76 -16.54 14.87
C GLN A 180 -3.06 -17.34 13.58
N THR A 181 -3.61 -16.67 12.57
CA THR A 181 -3.94 -17.30 11.28
C THR A 181 -2.69 -17.72 10.53
N ALA A 182 -1.63 -16.90 10.50
CA ALA A 182 -0.36 -17.28 9.88
C ALA A 182 0.21 -18.57 10.50
N LYS A 183 0.24 -18.66 11.84
CA LYS A 183 0.73 -19.84 12.55
C LYS A 183 -0.05 -21.11 12.18
N LEU A 184 -1.38 -21.00 12.13
CA LEU A 184 -2.26 -22.10 11.71
C LEU A 184 -2.05 -22.49 10.24
N LEU A 185 -1.93 -21.51 9.34
CA LEU A 185 -1.75 -21.78 7.91
C LEU A 185 -0.42 -22.48 7.61
N ILE A 186 0.66 -22.04 8.25
CA ILE A 186 1.97 -22.70 8.17
C ILE A 186 1.86 -24.17 8.61
N GLU A 187 1.18 -24.45 9.72
CA GLU A 187 0.97 -25.80 10.22
C GLU A 187 0.08 -26.65 9.30
N TRP A 188 -0.99 -26.07 8.75
CA TRP A 188 -1.98 -26.79 7.96
C TRP A 188 -1.50 -27.18 6.56
N TYR A 189 -0.57 -26.41 5.98
CA TYR A 189 -0.14 -26.58 4.59
C TYR A 189 1.29 -27.08 4.43
N ASP A 190 2.18 -26.85 5.41
CA ASP A 190 3.60 -27.23 5.36
C ASP A 190 4.26 -26.82 4.02
N PRO A 191 4.33 -25.51 3.71
CA PRO A 191 4.76 -25.02 2.41
C PRO A 191 6.29 -24.95 2.26
N ASP A 192 6.75 -25.01 1.01
CA ASP A 192 8.13 -24.71 0.64
C ASP A 192 8.40 -23.21 0.78
N ILE A 193 7.42 -22.38 0.39
CA ILE A 193 7.49 -20.92 0.50
C ILE A 193 6.21 -20.39 1.17
N PHE A 194 6.36 -19.66 2.27
CA PHE A 194 5.26 -18.90 2.88
C PHE A 194 5.56 -17.41 2.82
N ALA A 195 4.68 -16.64 2.20
CA ALA A 195 4.81 -15.20 2.12
C ALA A 195 3.59 -14.51 2.74
N MET A 196 3.85 -13.61 3.70
CA MET A 196 2.81 -12.79 4.31
C MET A 196 3.15 -11.31 4.49
N THR A 197 2.14 -10.49 4.78
CA THR A 197 2.31 -9.10 5.23
C THR A 197 1.55 -8.79 6.53
N PHE A 198 2.11 -7.89 7.34
CA PHE A 198 1.46 -7.27 8.49
C PHE A 198 1.15 -5.80 8.19
N GLN A 199 -0.14 -5.43 8.25
CA GLN A 199 -0.59 -4.05 8.02
C GLN A 199 -0.68 -3.19 9.30
N GLY A 200 -0.66 -3.80 10.48
CA GLY A 200 -1.00 -3.11 11.73
C GLY A 200 -0.12 -1.91 12.05
N LEU A 201 1.16 -1.95 11.67
CA LEU A 201 2.10 -0.86 11.91
C LEU A 201 1.74 0.40 11.12
N ASP A 202 1.42 0.26 9.83
CA ASP A 202 1.03 1.38 8.98
C ASP A 202 -0.23 2.09 9.52
N LEU A 203 -1.23 1.31 9.92
CA LEU A 203 -2.49 1.82 10.50
C LEU A 203 -2.24 2.69 11.75
N VAL A 204 -1.33 2.27 12.63
CA VAL A 204 -0.98 3.04 13.85
C VAL A 204 -0.17 4.27 13.49
N GLN A 205 0.79 4.15 12.59
CA GLN A 205 1.64 5.27 12.18
C GLN A 205 0.81 6.39 11.53
N HIS A 206 -0.20 6.05 10.74
CA HIS A 206 -1.06 7.03 10.09
C HIS A 206 -1.75 8.02 11.05
N ASP A 207 -2.23 7.54 12.19
CA ASP A 207 -3.05 8.34 13.10
C ASP A 207 -2.35 8.75 14.41
N LEU A 208 -1.32 7.99 14.84
CA LEU A 208 -0.66 8.20 16.14
C LEU A 208 0.76 8.78 16.05
N TRP A 209 1.34 8.96 14.85
CA TRP A 209 2.70 9.52 14.73
C TRP A 209 2.86 10.86 15.44
N GLN A 210 1.85 11.72 15.33
CA GLN A 210 1.81 13.06 15.97
C GLN A 210 2.05 13.05 17.49
N TYR A 211 1.87 11.91 18.16
CA TYR A 211 2.09 11.79 19.60
C TYR A 211 3.56 11.56 19.97
N MET A 212 4.43 11.18 19.02
CA MET A 212 5.86 10.98 19.28
C MET A 212 6.57 12.25 19.79
N ASP A 213 6.07 13.42 19.38
CA ASP A 213 6.62 14.72 19.79
C ASP A 213 5.89 15.31 21.02
N ARG A 214 5.03 14.52 21.67
CA ARG A 214 4.20 14.93 22.82
C ARG A 214 4.42 14.01 24.02
N PRO A 215 5.50 14.21 24.80
CA PRO A 215 5.84 13.32 25.92
C PRO A 215 4.80 13.31 27.05
N ASP A 216 3.96 14.34 27.12
CA ASP A 216 2.81 14.46 28.02
C ASP A 216 1.61 13.60 27.60
N SER A 217 1.58 13.14 26.35
CA SER A 217 0.50 12.28 25.84
C SER A 217 0.63 10.85 26.37
N PRO A 218 -0.48 10.20 26.77
CA PRO A 218 -0.49 8.77 27.07
C PRO A 218 -0.10 7.90 25.86
N TYR A 219 -0.17 8.45 24.64
CA TYR A 219 0.16 7.74 23.40
C TYR A 219 1.58 8.04 22.88
N SER A 220 2.41 8.74 23.67
CA SER A 220 3.78 9.11 23.29
C SER A 220 4.66 7.92 22.89
N ASN A 221 4.40 6.76 23.48
CA ASN A 221 5.12 5.51 23.20
C ASN A 221 4.39 4.58 22.21
N ALA A 222 3.20 4.94 21.72
CA ALA A 222 2.36 4.03 20.95
C ALA A 222 3.09 3.43 19.74
N LEU A 223 3.82 4.25 18.95
CA LEU A 223 4.58 3.74 17.82
C LEU A 223 5.69 2.79 18.27
N ARG A 224 6.48 3.16 19.29
CA ARG A 224 7.55 2.29 19.82
C ARG A 224 7.00 0.93 20.24
N ASP A 225 5.91 0.94 20.99
CA ASP A 225 5.31 -0.28 21.54
C ASP A 225 4.74 -1.15 20.41
N TRP A 226 4.26 -0.55 19.32
CA TRP A 226 3.87 -1.27 18.10
C TRP A 226 5.04 -1.86 17.31
N TYR A 227 6.20 -1.20 17.24
CA TYR A 227 7.40 -1.83 16.68
C TYR A 227 7.83 -3.05 17.52
N ILE A 228 7.73 -2.98 18.85
CA ILE A 228 8.00 -4.12 19.74
C ILE A 228 6.98 -5.25 19.49
N ASN A 229 5.70 -4.91 19.30
CA ASN A 229 4.65 -5.89 18.98
C ASN A 229 4.96 -6.64 17.66
N ILE A 230 5.36 -5.90 16.62
CA ILE A 230 5.78 -6.49 15.34
C ILE A 230 7.04 -7.37 15.50
N ASP A 231 8.04 -6.91 16.27
CA ASP A 231 9.24 -7.70 16.55
C ASP A 231 8.91 -9.04 17.22
N ASN A 232 8.00 -9.04 18.19
CA ASN A 232 7.52 -10.25 18.84
C ASN A 232 6.81 -11.19 17.84
N ALA A 233 5.97 -10.65 16.95
CA ALA A 233 5.31 -11.43 15.91
C ALA A 233 6.31 -12.08 14.93
N VAL A 234 7.35 -11.34 14.53
CA VAL A 234 8.46 -11.89 13.74
C VAL A 234 9.15 -13.03 14.49
N GLY A 235 9.42 -12.86 15.78
CA GLY A 235 9.99 -13.91 16.63
C GLY A 235 9.12 -15.17 16.71
N GLU A 236 7.80 -15.00 16.86
CA GLU A 236 6.84 -16.11 16.90
C GLU A 236 6.80 -16.90 15.59
N LEU A 237 6.82 -16.23 14.44
CA LEU A 237 6.86 -16.90 13.13
C LEU A 237 8.19 -17.62 12.88
N ARG A 238 9.31 -17.03 13.28
CA ARG A 238 10.64 -17.65 13.15
C ARG A 238 10.77 -18.95 13.92
N LYS A 239 10.09 -19.09 15.06
CA LYS A 239 10.08 -20.35 15.85
C LYS A 239 9.40 -21.51 15.12
N LEU A 240 8.60 -21.24 14.09
CA LEU A 240 7.90 -22.28 13.32
C LEU A 240 8.74 -22.88 12.21
N VAL A 241 9.85 -22.24 11.83
CA VAL A 241 10.68 -22.64 10.70
C VAL A 241 12.04 -23.20 11.15
N GLY A 242 12.66 -23.99 10.30
CA GLY A 242 13.94 -24.64 10.60
C GLY A 242 15.15 -23.70 10.45
N PRO A 243 16.34 -24.09 10.95
CA PRO A 243 17.56 -23.29 10.84
C PRO A 243 18.05 -23.10 9.38
N GLU A 244 17.63 -23.97 8.46
CA GLU A 244 17.97 -23.88 7.03
C GLU A 244 16.98 -23.01 6.22
N THR A 245 15.91 -22.51 6.85
CA THR A 245 14.91 -21.67 6.17
C THR A 245 15.47 -20.27 5.95
N ASN A 246 15.40 -19.78 4.71
CA ASN A 246 15.75 -18.39 4.41
C ASN A 246 14.62 -17.49 4.89
N VAL A 247 14.91 -16.55 5.80
CA VAL A 247 13.90 -15.61 6.29
C VAL A 247 14.16 -14.23 5.70
N LEU A 248 13.16 -13.72 4.98
CA LEU A 248 13.16 -12.41 4.37
C LEU A 248 12.22 -11.51 5.16
N LEU A 249 12.76 -10.46 5.78
CA LEU A 249 11.97 -9.41 6.41
C LEU A 249 12.09 -8.13 5.60
N LEU A 250 10.98 -7.59 5.15
CA LEU A 250 10.97 -6.40 4.30
C LEU A 250 9.76 -5.50 4.56
N SER A 251 9.83 -4.29 4.02
CA SER A 251 8.71 -3.36 3.96
C SER A 251 8.24 -3.20 2.51
N ASP A 252 7.23 -2.39 2.26
CA ASP A 252 6.89 -1.83 0.96
C ASP A 252 7.42 -0.40 0.82
N HIS A 253 7.29 0.39 1.89
CA HIS A 253 7.76 1.75 2.04
C HIS A 253 8.10 2.07 3.49
N GLY A 254 8.52 3.31 3.76
CA GLY A 254 8.68 3.81 5.12
C GLY A 254 7.59 4.83 5.47
N SER A 255 7.65 5.36 6.69
CA SER A 255 6.80 6.47 7.14
C SER A 255 7.60 7.66 7.63
N MET A 256 7.00 8.84 7.52
CA MET A 256 7.48 10.12 8.02
C MET A 256 6.32 11.01 8.48
N PRO A 257 6.55 11.98 9.39
CA PRO A 257 5.53 12.95 9.77
C PRO A 257 5.17 13.85 8.59
N CYS A 258 3.89 14.21 8.50
CA CYS A 258 3.40 15.22 7.57
C CYS A 258 3.09 16.51 8.33
N SER A 259 3.87 17.56 8.10
CA SER A 259 3.69 18.88 8.74
C SER A 259 2.98 19.91 7.85
N SER A 260 2.77 19.60 6.57
CA SER A 260 2.23 20.54 5.59
C SER A 260 1.58 19.81 4.41
N ALA A 261 0.57 20.42 3.81
CA ALA A 261 -0.14 19.88 2.65
C ALA A 261 -0.08 20.85 1.47
N LEU A 262 0.21 20.34 0.27
CA LEU A 262 0.10 21.08 -0.98
C LEU A 262 -1.20 20.73 -1.70
N TYR A 263 -2.05 21.73 -1.94
CA TYR A 263 -3.27 21.56 -2.73
C TYR A 263 -2.95 21.57 -4.23
N VAL A 264 -2.47 20.43 -4.76
CA VAL A 264 -1.99 20.30 -6.14
C VAL A 264 -2.99 20.82 -7.18
N ASN A 265 -4.27 20.46 -7.07
CA ASN A 265 -5.28 20.94 -8.01
C ASN A 265 -5.46 22.47 -7.97
N ARG A 266 -5.35 23.10 -6.80
CA ARG A 266 -5.40 24.57 -6.71
C ARG A 266 -4.18 25.20 -7.38
N LEU A 267 -3.00 24.60 -7.23
CA LEU A 267 -1.79 25.03 -7.93
C LEU A 267 -1.94 24.89 -9.45
N LEU A 268 -2.46 23.76 -9.94
CA LEU A 268 -2.70 23.51 -11.36
C LEU A 268 -3.71 24.51 -11.94
N GLU A 269 -4.77 24.83 -11.21
CA GLU A 269 -5.75 25.85 -11.60
C GLU A 269 -5.13 27.25 -11.69
N LEU A 270 -4.34 27.66 -10.68
CA LEU A 270 -3.62 28.94 -10.68
C LEU A 270 -2.62 29.06 -11.84
N LYS A 271 -2.11 27.93 -12.35
CA LYS A 271 -1.22 27.88 -13.52
C LYS A 271 -1.98 27.75 -14.85
N GLY A 272 -3.31 27.73 -14.83
CA GLY A 272 -4.14 27.54 -16.03
C GLY A 272 -4.07 26.13 -16.62
N LEU A 273 -3.57 25.15 -15.88
CA LEU A 273 -3.43 23.75 -16.33
C LEU A 273 -4.68 22.91 -16.02
N LEU A 274 -5.44 23.30 -15.00
CA LEU A 274 -6.71 22.70 -14.61
C LEU A 274 -7.83 23.72 -14.81
N THR A 275 -8.92 23.30 -15.47
CA THR A 275 -10.15 24.09 -15.59
C THR A 275 -11.34 23.28 -15.09
N LEU A 276 -12.15 23.86 -14.22
CA LEU A 276 -13.36 23.24 -13.72
C LEU A 276 -14.60 23.71 -14.49
N THR A 277 -15.63 22.87 -14.60
CA THR A 277 -16.90 23.21 -15.27
C THR A 277 -17.78 24.14 -14.45
N GLY A 278 -17.46 24.37 -13.18
CA GLY A 278 -18.21 25.21 -12.25
C GLY A 278 -17.81 24.99 -10.78
N PRO A 279 -18.58 25.51 -9.82
CA PRO A 279 -18.34 25.26 -8.40
C PRO A 279 -18.37 23.76 -8.09
N VAL A 280 -17.40 23.29 -7.29
CA VAL A 280 -17.28 21.87 -6.92
C VAL A 280 -18.54 21.42 -6.18
N LYS A 281 -19.30 20.50 -6.79
CA LYS A 281 -20.46 19.87 -6.14
C LYS A 281 -20.01 18.70 -5.28
N GLN A 282 -20.13 18.81 -3.96
CA GLN A 282 -19.86 17.70 -3.03
C GLN A 282 -21.03 16.69 -3.01
N LYS A 283 -21.03 15.76 -3.98
CA LYS A 283 -22.01 14.66 -3.98
C LYS A 283 -21.72 13.70 -2.81
N GLY A 284 -22.72 13.45 -1.96
CA GLY A 284 -22.64 12.45 -0.89
C GLY A 284 -22.35 12.98 0.51
N GLU A 285 -22.42 14.30 0.72
CA GLU A 285 -22.23 14.92 2.04
C GLU A 285 -23.14 14.32 3.12
N VAL A 286 -24.39 13.98 2.76
CA VAL A 286 -25.34 13.31 3.68
C VAL A 286 -24.79 11.98 4.18
N TYR A 287 -24.20 11.15 3.32
CA TYR A 287 -23.62 9.86 3.71
C TYR A 287 -22.37 10.05 4.57
N THR A 288 -21.53 11.05 4.25
CA THR A 288 -20.35 11.38 5.06
C THR A 288 -20.75 11.85 6.46
N ARG A 289 -21.77 12.72 6.57
CA ARG A 289 -22.31 13.18 7.87
C ARG A 289 -22.94 12.03 8.65
N LEU A 290 -23.75 11.20 7.99
CA LEU A 290 -24.37 10.02 8.61
C LEU A 290 -23.30 9.06 9.14
N ARG A 291 -22.27 8.75 8.35
CA ARG A 291 -21.18 7.89 8.78
C ARG A 291 -20.48 8.45 10.02
N LYS A 292 -20.11 9.74 10.02
CA LYS A 292 -19.48 10.38 11.18
C LYS A 292 -20.36 10.30 12.43
N TRP A 293 -21.65 10.54 12.29
CA TRP A 293 -22.59 10.41 13.38
C TRP A 293 -22.65 8.97 13.93
N VAL A 294 -22.73 7.97 13.04
CA VAL A 294 -22.72 6.54 13.38
C VAL A 294 -21.45 6.15 14.13
N LEU A 295 -20.27 6.54 13.62
CA LEU A 295 -18.96 6.25 14.23
C LEU A 295 -18.79 6.88 15.61
N LYS A 296 -19.37 8.06 15.84
CA LYS A 296 -19.34 8.74 17.15
C LYS A 296 -20.35 8.18 18.14
N LYS A 297 -21.47 7.61 17.68
CA LYS A 297 -22.55 7.15 18.56
C LYS A 297 -22.34 5.72 19.06
N PHE A 298 -21.84 4.84 18.19
CA PHE A 298 -21.74 3.40 18.45
C PHE A 298 -20.28 2.96 18.62
N SER A 299 -20.04 1.96 19.48
CA SER A 299 -18.70 1.39 19.63
C SER A 299 -18.30 0.59 18.39
N PRO A 300 -17.00 0.38 18.14
CA PRO A 300 -16.56 -0.40 16.97
C PRO A 300 -17.13 -1.82 16.91
N ARG A 301 -17.31 -2.48 18.06
CA ARG A 301 -17.93 -3.82 18.15
C ARG A 301 -19.40 -3.82 17.72
N THR A 302 -20.16 -2.82 18.19
CA THR A 302 -21.57 -2.65 17.77
C THR A 302 -21.67 -2.36 16.28
N LEU A 303 -20.76 -1.53 15.75
CA LEU A 303 -20.72 -1.21 14.32
C LEU A 303 -20.37 -2.43 13.45
N ALA A 304 -19.38 -3.22 13.84
CA ALA A 304 -19.04 -4.45 13.14
C ALA A 304 -20.25 -5.40 13.05
N THR A 305 -21.05 -5.48 14.13
CA THR A 305 -22.28 -6.28 14.14
C THR A 305 -23.36 -5.67 13.24
N LEU A 306 -23.56 -4.34 13.32
CA LEU A 306 -24.53 -3.63 12.49
C LEU A 306 -24.21 -3.77 11.00
N TYR A 307 -22.94 -3.62 10.62
CA TYR A 307 -22.50 -3.74 9.22
C TYR A 307 -22.69 -5.15 8.67
N LYS A 308 -22.51 -6.20 9.48
CA LYS A 308 -22.80 -7.59 9.09
C LYS A 308 -24.28 -7.82 8.77
N LEU A 309 -25.18 -7.11 9.45
CA LEU A 309 -26.63 -7.21 9.25
C LEU A 309 -27.17 -6.23 8.20
N THR A 310 -26.35 -5.27 7.78
CA THR A 310 -26.76 -4.21 6.86
C THR A 310 -26.62 -4.69 5.40
N PRO A 311 -27.63 -4.48 4.53
CA PRO A 311 -27.51 -4.81 3.11
C PRO A 311 -26.26 -4.19 2.46
N GLU A 312 -25.63 -4.94 1.54
CA GLU A 312 -24.34 -4.60 0.92
C GLU A 312 -24.32 -3.18 0.32
N PHE A 313 -25.40 -2.78 -0.35
CA PHE A 313 -25.50 -1.45 -0.99
C PHE A 313 -25.49 -0.28 0.02
N ILE A 314 -25.87 -0.51 1.28
CA ILE A 314 -25.86 0.49 2.35
C ILE A 314 -24.52 0.46 3.08
N SER A 315 -24.06 -0.73 3.46
CA SER A 315 -22.79 -0.89 4.20
C SER A 315 -21.62 -0.38 3.35
N HIS A 316 -21.59 -0.70 2.05
CA HIS A 316 -20.57 -0.21 1.13
C HIS A 316 -20.52 1.33 1.09
N LYS A 317 -21.66 2.02 1.00
CA LYS A 317 -21.72 3.50 0.96
C LYS A 317 -21.11 4.16 2.19
N LEU A 318 -21.12 3.47 3.32
CA LEU A 318 -20.58 3.93 4.60
C LEU A 318 -19.09 3.60 4.79
N THR A 319 -18.46 2.85 3.87
CA THR A 319 -17.02 2.52 3.91
C THR A 319 -16.10 3.68 3.50
N TYR A 320 -14.82 3.60 3.90
CA TYR A 320 -13.84 4.67 3.62
C TYR A 320 -13.45 4.65 2.14
N ALA A 321 -13.28 3.46 1.58
CA ALA A 321 -13.15 3.24 0.14
C ALA A 321 -14.26 3.94 -0.66
N ALA A 322 -15.54 3.76 -0.29
CA ALA A 322 -16.64 4.44 -0.98
C ALA A 322 -16.62 5.97 -0.83
N ALA A 323 -16.06 6.51 0.26
CA ALA A 323 -15.86 7.96 0.41
C ALA A 323 -14.77 8.47 -0.54
N ILE A 324 -13.68 7.71 -0.71
CA ILE A 324 -12.63 8.00 -1.69
C ILE A 324 -13.21 7.93 -3.12
N GLU A 325 -13.94 6.86 -3.46
CA GLU A 325 -14.58 6.70 -4.77
C GLU A 325 -15.49 7.88 -5.12
N ARG A 326 -16.34 8.31 -4.20
CA ARG A 326 -17.20 9.49 -4.40
C ARG A 326 -16.39 10.77 -4.62
N THR A 327 -15.29 10.92 -3.88
CA THR A 327 -14.41 12.09 -4.00
C THR A 327 -13.73 12.12 -5.37
N LEU A 328 -13.18 11.00 -5.81
CA LEU A 328 -12.52 10.89 -7.12
C LEU A 328 -13.52 10.97 -8.27
N GLN A 329 -14.72 10.40 -8.14
CA GLN A 329 -15.78 10.55 -9.13
C GLN A 329 -16.25 12.00 -9.21
N GLY A 330 -16.38 12.66 -8.05
CA GLY A 330 -16.66 14.09 -7.98
C GLY A 330 -15.60 14.91 -8.71
N LEU A 331 -14.31 14.60 -8.55
CA LEU A 331 -13.24 15.23 -9.31
C LEU A 331 -13.45 15.08 -10.82
N ILE A 332 -13.67 13.86 -11.32
CA ILE A 332 -13.89 13.57 -12.74
C ILE A 332 -15.07 14.37 -13.30
N ASP A 333 -16.17 14.43 -12.55
CA ASP A 333 -17.42 15.10 -12.93
C ASP A 333 -17.28 16.63 -13.04
N ASN A 334 -16.32 17.24 -12.32
CA ASN A 334 -16.15 18.70 -12.27
C ASN A 334 -15.04 19.22 -13.18
N ILE A 335 -14.26 18.36 -13.86
CA ILE A 335 -13.19 18.76 -14.77
C ILE A 335 -13.76 19.15 -16.15
N ASP A 336 -13.36 20.31 -16.68
CA ASP A 336 -13.55 20.66 -18.11
C ASP A 336 -12.45 19.97 -18.92
N TRP A 337 -12.77 18.78 -19.45
CA TRP A 337 -11.85 17.92 -20.19
C TRP A 337 -11.37 18.51 -21.53
N ASN A 338 -12.02 19.55 -22.04
CA ASN A 338 -11.61 20.21 -23.28
C ASN A 338 -10.55 21.30 -23.04
N LYS A 339 -10.36 21.72 -21.79
CA LYS A 339 -9.44 22.80 -21.40
C LYS A 339 -8.38 22.37 -20.39
N THR A 340 -8.63 21.29 -19.66
CA THR A 340 -7.70 20.77 -18.65
C THR A 340 -6.56 19.99 -19.30
N LEU A 341 -5.34 20.47 -19.10
CA LEU A 341 -4.10 19.82 -19.52
C LEU A 341 -3.57 18.85 -18.46
N ALA A 342 -3.71 19.20 -17.18
CA ALA A 342 -3.28 18.37 -16.08
C ALA A 342 -4.24 18.46 -14.89
N PHE A 343 -4.41 17.36 -14.19
CA PHE A 343 -5.19 17.29 -12.96
C PHE A 343 -4.54 16.30 -11.98
N SER A 344 -4.91 16.36 -10.71
CA SER A 344 -4.43 15.43 -9.69
C SER A 344 -5.56 14.77 -8.93
N THR A 345 -5.38 13.50 -8.57
CA THR A 345 -6.31 12.78 -7.68
C THR A 345 -6.26 13.29 -6.23
N GLY A 346 -5.24 14.08 -5.86
CA GLY A 346 -5.05 14.55 -4.49
C GLY A 346 -4.81 13.41 -3.49
N GLY A 347 -5.05 13.67 -2.21
CA GLY A 347 -4.82 12.68 -1.14
C GLY A 347 -3.34 12.35 -0.93
N HIS A 348 -3.06 11.19 -0.32
CA HIS A 348 -1.70 10.69 -0.10
C HIS A 348 -0.97 10.40 -1.43
N GLN A 349 -1.72 10.02 -2.46
CA GLN A 349 -1.19 9.67 -3.79
C GLN A 349 -0.73 10.88 -4.59
N ALA A 350 -1.55 11.94 -4.61
CA ALA A 350 -1.34 13.18 -5.35
C ALA A 350 -0.84 13.03 -6.81
N HIS A 351 -1.14 11.90 -7.48
CA HIS A 351 -0.70 11.65 -8.85
C HIS A 351 -1.12 12.80 -9.76
N VAL A 352 -0.22 13.25 -10.63
CA VAL A 352 -0.53 14.24 -11.66
C VAL A 352 -0.76 13.52 -12.98
N TYR A 353 -1.99 13.60 -13.47
CA TYR A 353 -2.42 13.05 -14.74
C TYR A 353 -2.34 14.11 -15.83
N LEU A 354 -1.91 13.70 -17.02
CA LEU A 354 -1.85 14.55 -18.21
C LEU A 354 -2.97 14.15 -19.18
N ASN A 355 -3.70 15.14 -19.69
CA ASN A 355 -4.68 14.95 -20.75
C ASN A 355 -3.96 14.84 -22.10
N TYR A 356 -3.41 13.65 -22.36
CA TYR A 356 -2.53 13.37 -23.49
C TYR A 356 -3.14 13.81 -24.83
N ASP A 357 -4.42 13.51 -25.06
CA ASP A 357 -5.10 13.82 -26.33
C ASP A 357 -5.22 15.33 -26.58
N LEU A 358 -5.39 16.13 -25.52
CA LEU A 358 -5.44 17.59 -25.63
C LEU A 358 -4.03 18.17 -25.85
N MET A 359 -3.04 17.63 -25.14
CA MET A 359 -1.65 18.06 -25.27
C MET A 359 -1.06 17.76 -26.65
N GLU A 360 -1.35 16.58 -27.22
CA GLU A 360 -0.92 16.25 -28.60
C GLU A 360 -1.57 17.19 -29.62
N LYS A 361 -2.88 17.45 -29.52
CA LYS A 361 -3.55 18.43 -30.39
C LYS A 361 -2.93 19.83 -30.31
N GLN A 362 -2.57 20.29 -29.11
CA GLN A 362 -1.88 21.57 -28.95
C GLN A 362 -0.48 21.52 -29.56
N ARG A 363 0.26 20.43 -29.37
CA ARG A 363 1.59 20.25 -29.95
C ARG A 363 1.58 20.24 -31.47
N GLU A 364 0.63 19.55 -32.08
CA GLU A 364 0.43 19.55 -33.53
C GLU A 364 0.11 20.95 -34.05
N ASN A 365 -0.78 21.69 -33.37
CA ASN A 365 -1.09 23.08 -33.70
C ASN A 365 0.12 24.01 -33.54
N ASP A 366 0.94 23.81 -32.51
CA ASP A 366 2.16 24.58 -32.27
C ASP A 366 3.23 24.28 -33.33
N ILE A 367 3.38 23.02 -33.73
CA ILE A 367 4.28 22.63 -34.83
C ILE A 367 3.76 23.21 -36.15
N ALA A 368 2.46 23.09 -36.45
CA ALA A 368 1.86 23.65 -37.66
C ALA A 368 2.00 25.17 -37.72
N SER A 369 1.80 25.88 -36.60
CA SER A 369 2.00 27.33 -36.51
C SER A 369 3.48 27.72 -36.61
N THR A 370 4.40 26.92 -36.07
CA THR A 370 5.84 27.13 -36.17
C THR A 370 6.36 26.84 -37.57
N LEU A 371 5.84 25.83 -38.27
CA LEU A 371 6.14 25.53 -39.67
C LEU A 371 5.54 26.59 -40.61
N GLY A 372 4.33 27.06 -40.34
CA GLY A 372 3.72 28.20 -41.02
C GLY A 372 4.54 29.48 -40.85
N LYS A 373 5.09 29.73 -39.66
CA LYS A 373 6.01 30.85 -39.39
C LYS A 373 7.41 30.62 -39.96
N ARG A 374 7.92 29.39 -40.05
CA ARG A 374 9.23 29.06 -40.66
C ARG A 374 9.23 29.19 -42.19
N ARG A 375 8.08 29.06 -42.86
CA ARG A 375 7.94 29.50 -44.26
C ARG A 375 8.09 31.03 -44.43
N SER A 376 8.03 31.81 -43.34
CA SER A 376 8.28 33.26 -43.35
C SER A 376 9.59 33.71 -42.70
N ARG A 377 10.36 32.84 -42.03
CA ARG A 377 11.62 33.20 -41.36
C ARG A 377 12.62 32.05 -41.37
N SER A 378 13.72 32.25 -42.11
CA SER A 378 14.91 31.42 -42.12
C SER A 378 15.72 31.55 -40.83
N THR A 379 16.31 30.40 -40.43
CA THR A 379 17.52 30.21 -39.60
C THR A 379 17.62 30.87 -38.22
N GLN A 380 17.55 30.07 -37.15
CA GLN A 380 18.61 29.95 -36.11
C GLN A 380 18.29 28.84 -35.09
N GLY A 381 19.36 28.22 -34.56
CA GLY A 381 19.38 26.90 -33.91
C GLY A 381 18.90 26.83 -32.45
N TRP A 382 18.63 25.61 -32.01
CA TRP A 382 18.15 25.27 -30.67
C TRP A 382 19.22 24.53 -29.89
N ALA A 383 19.59 25.03 -28.71
CA ALA A 383 20.33 24.29 -27.69
C ALA A 383 19.37 23.83 -26.59
N ARG A 384 19.32 22.51 -26.34
CA ARG A 384 18.56 21.90 -25.23
C ARG A 384 19.38 21.98 -23.94
N ARG A 385 18.76 22.46 -22.85
CA ARG A 385 19.24 22.21 -21.49
C ARG A 385 18.31 21.22 -20.80
N SER A 386 18.90 20.15 -20.30
CA SER A 386 18.28 19.12 -19.46
C SER A 386 18.01 19.67 -18.06
N CYS A 387 16.78 19.48 -17.56
CA CYS A 387 16.39 19.82 -16.19
C CYS A 387 16.69 18.65 -15.25
N GLY A 388 17.26 18.98 -14.08
CA GLY A 388 17.79 18.04 -13.10
C GLY A 388 16.75 17.20 -12.36
N THR A 389 17.23 16.08 -11.85
CA THR A 389 16.55 15.12 -10.98
C THR A 389 16.30 15.69 -9.59
N LEU A 390 15.04 15.68 -9.14
CA LEU A 390 14.63 15.87 -7.76
C LEU A 390 14.72 14.53 -7.00
N THR A 391 15.45 14.52 -5.89
CA THR A 391 15.56 13.39 -4.97
C THR A 391 14.43 13.43 -3.94
N HIS A 392 13.61 12.38 -3.89
CA HIS A 392 12.74 12.06 -2.76
C HIS A 392 13.11 10.66 -2.24
N THR A 393 13.32 10.57 -0.93
CA THR A 393 13.72 9.36 -0.21
C THR A 393 12.52 8.42 -0.06
N SER A 394 12.60 7.28 -0.73
CA SER A 394 11.67 6.16 -0.61
C SER A 394 12.47 5.02 -0.01
N LEU A 395 12.58 4.92 1.32
CA LEU A 395 13.46 3.95 1.97
C LEU A 395 12.66 2.68 2.34
N LEU A 396 12.99 1.59 1.67
CA LEU A 396 12.63 0.20 1.95
C LEU A 396 13.76 -0.43 2.77
N PHE A 397 13.54 -1.53 3.48
CA PHE A 397 14.62 -2.32 4.04
C PHE A 397 14.42 -3.78 3.64
N ILE A 398 15.50 -4.48 3.28
CA ILE A 398 15.51 -5.93 3.15
C ILE A 398 16.51 -6.47 4.16
N LEU A 399 16.05 -7.47 4.90
CA LEU A 399 16.84 -8.35 5.75
C LEU A 399 16.73 -9.76 5.21
N VAL A 400 17.85 -10.38 4.88
CA VAL A 400 17.93 -11.79 4.49
C VAL A 400 18.85 -12.51 5.45
N THR A 401 18.35 -13.51 6.16
CA THR A 401 19.21 -14.49 6.83
C THR A 401 19.19 -15.80 6.06
N GLY A 402 20.36 -16.25 5.61
CA GLY A 402 20.59 -17.55 4.98
C GLY A 402 22.00 -18.03 5.32
N SER A 403 22.19 -19.35 5.42
CA SER A 403 23.51 -19.93 5.69
C SER A 403 24.52 -19.51 4.61
N GLY A 404 25.69 -19.08 5.06
CA GLY A 404 26.57 -18.18 4.32
C GLY A 404 27.10 -18.70 2.98
N ARG A 405 27.06 -17.82 1.99
CA ARG A 405 28.20 -17.56 1.11
C ARG A 405 28.39 -16.05 1.01
N ARG A 406 29.56 -15.58 1.47
CA ARG A 406 30.04 -14.21 1.26
C ARG A 406 29.96 -13.91 -0.23
N TRP A 407 29.24 -12.86 -0.60
CA TRP A 407 29.51 -12.15 -1.83
C TRP A 407 30.61 -11.15 -1.51
N ASP A 408 31.85 -11.51 -1.81
CA ASP A 408 32.97 -10.58 -1.75
C ASP A 408 32.73 -9.47 -2.78
N GLN A 409 32.38 -8.27 -2.31
CA GLN A 409 32.55 -7.06 -3.09
C GLN A 409 34.01 -6.62 -2.97
N GLU A 410 34.86 -7.12 -3.86
CA GLU A 410 36.12 -6.44 -4.14
C GLU A 410 35.85 -5.25 -5.08
N SER A 411 35.83 -4.08 -4.47
CA SER A 411 36.15 -2.82 -5.13
C SER A 411 37.60 -2.84 -5.61
N SER A 412 37.82 -2.88 -6.92
CA SER A 412 39.09 -2.44 -7.52
C SER A 412 38.83 -1.24 -8.42
N VAL A 413 39.09 -0.06 -7.83
CA VAL A 413 39.54 1.10 -8.58
C VAL A 413 40.99 0.81 -8.93
N ALA A 414 41.29 0.63 -10.21
CA ALA A 414 42.65 0.69 -10.72
C ALA A 414 42.73 1.80 -11.77
N SER A 415 43.51 2.82 -11.41
CA SER A 415 44.08 3.83 -12.27
C SER A 415 44.90 3.21 -13.40
N THR A 416 44.56 3.50 -14.65
CA THR A 416 45.42 4.16 -15.66
C THR A 416 44.60 4.50 -16.90
#